data_AF-A0A4R0NSH3-F1
#
_entry.id   AF-A0A4R0NSH3-F1
#
_cell.length_a   1.000
_cell.length_b   1.000
_cell.length_c   1.000
_cell.angle_alpha   90.00
_cell.angle_beta   90.00
_cell.angle_gamma   90.00
#
_symmetry.space_group_name_H-M   'P 1'
#
loop_
_entity.id
_entity.type
_entity.pdbx_description
1 polymer ?
#
loop_
_entity_poly.entity_id
_entity_poly.type
_entity_poly.pdbx_seq_one_letter_code
_entity_poly.pdbx_strand_id
1 'polypeptide(L)'
;MRGRRVLASAAILLMAGVPAQAQRSGELVLYSDIGFRGQTFVITGPRENVRVPFRVRSAQVAAGDTWEICPQTRYRGACNTVIDSQGNIAWTVQSARPSRQSGGLAPANPASLRGMTAEFFPQPSDSAGRMLSCERGSASAACAAQSADRFCRTRGWTAAAYERQETVGGRNYLADVLCTRSRVR
;
A
#
# COMPACT_ATOMS: atom_id res chain seq x y z
N MET A 1 38.44 -56.64 33.59
CA MET A 1 37.42 -55.61 33.85
C MET A 1 37.48 -54.58 32.72
N ARG A 2 36.44 -54.51 31.87
CA ARG A 2 36.36 -53.63 30.69
C ARG A 2 35.31 -52.55 30.96
N GLY A 3 35.65 -51.28 30.74
CA GLY A 3 34.70 -50.16 30.78
C GLY A 3 35.18 -49.00 29.91
N ARG A 4 34.95 -49.07 28.60
CA ARG A 4 35.13 -47.94 27.69
C ARG A 4 33.83 -47.15 27.66
N ARG A 5 33.85 -45.94 28.22
CA ARG A 5 32.76 -44.97 28.09
C ARG A 5 32.89 -44.29 26.73
N VAL A 6 31.88 -44.45 25.88
CA VAL A 6 31.75 -43.74 24.59
C VAL A 6 30.96 -42.47 24.87
N LEU A 7 31.59 -41.31 24.68
CA LEU A 7 30.91 -40.01 24.70
C LEU A 7 30.42 -39.73 23.27
N ALA A 8 29.10 -39.76 23.07
CA ALA A 8 28.47 -39.37 21.82
C ALA A 8 28.27 -37.84 21.82
N SER A 9 29.03 -37.13 20.98
CA SER A 9 28.87 -35.70 20.75
C SER A 9 27.70 -35.46 19.81
N ALA A 10 26.60 -34.90 20.33
CA ALA A 10 25.49 -34.42 19.51
C ALA A 10 25.85 -33.04 18.92
N ALA A 11 26.14 -33.00 17.62
CA ALA A 11 26.29 -31.75 16.88
C ALA A 11 24.91 -31.20 16.54
N ILE A 12 24.48 -30.16 17.27
CA ILE A 12 23.24 -29.43 17.01
C ILE A 12 23.50 -28.49 15.83
N LEU A 13 22.94 -28.82 14.66
CA LEU A 13 22.90 -27.93 13.50
C LEU A 13 21.91 -26.79 13.76
N LEU A 14 22.43 -25.62 14.13
CA LEU A 14 21.67 -24.36 14.17
C LEU A 14 21.34 -23.95 12.73
N MET A 15 20.13 -24.27 12.26
CA MET A 15 19.55 -23.68 11.05
C MET A 15 19.29 -22.19 11.35
N ALA A 16 20.23 -21.32 10.96
CA ALA A 16 20.00 -19.89 10.97
C ALA A 16 18.90 -19.56 9.95
N GLY A 17 17.71 -19.21 10.43
CA GLY A 17 16.63 -18.71 9.59
C GLY A 17 17.11 -17.45 8.86
N VAL A 18 17.15 -17.51 7.52
CA VAL A 18 17.42 -16.34 6.69
C VAL A 18 16.31 -15.33 7.00
N PRO A 19 16.63 -14.08 7.39
CA PRO A 19 15.59 -13.08 7.56
C PRO A 19 14.91 -12.91 6.20
N ALA A 20 13.60 -13.19 6.13
CA ALA A 20 12.80 -12.78 5.00
C ALA A 20 12.97 -11.25 4.91
N GLN A 21 13.69 -10.76 3.90
CA GLN A 21 13.75 -9.34 3.63
C GLN A 21 12.30 -8.91 3.40
N ALA A 22 11.73 -8.23 4.40
CA ALA A 22 10.41 -7.66 4.28
C ALA A 22 10.45 -6.71 3.09
N GLN A 23 9.80 -7.10 1.99
CA GLN A 23 9.69 -6.28 0.81
C GLN A 23 9.12 -4.93 1.26
N ARG A 24 9.86 -3.86 1.03
CA ARG A 24 9.42 -2.52 1.45
C ARG A 24 8.25 -2.11 0.57
N SER A 25 7.20 -1.58 1.17
CA SER A 25 6.09 -0.97 0.44
C SER A 25 6.61 0.12 -0.50
N GLY A 26 6.07 0.19 -1.71
CA GLY A 26 6.48 1.12 -2.76
C GLY A 26 7.69 0.67 -3.58
N GLU A 27 8.06 -0.62 -3.52
CA GLU A 27 9.21 -1.19 -4.23
C GLU A 27 8.80 -2.33 -5.17
N LEU A 28 9.30 -2.26 -6.41
CA LEU A 28 9.25 -3.33 -7.40
C LEU A 28 10.65 -3.91 -7.59
N VAL A 29 10.79 -5.22 -7.42
CA VAL A 29 12.05 -5.94 -7.58
C VAL A 29 11.96 -6.87 -8.78
N LEU A 30 12.88 -6.73 -9.72
CA LEU A 30 12.94 -7.51 -10.96
C LEU A 30 14.11 -8.49 -10.90
N TYR A 31 13.88 -9.71 -11.39
CA TYR A 31 14.85 -10.80 -11.31
C TYR A 31 15.16 -11.36 -12.70
N SER A 32 16.43 -11.75 -12.91
CA SER A 32 16.88 -12.35 -14.17
C SER A 32 16.41 -13.79 -14.37
N ASP A 33 16.09 -14.53 -13.29
CA ASP A 33 15.62 -15.91 -13.34
C ASP A 33 14.17 -16.06 -12.81
N ILE A 34 13.57 -17.22 -13.04
CA ILE A 34 12.25 -17.56 -12.50
C ILE A 34 12.32 -17.84 -10.99
N GLY A 35 11.21 -17.61 -10.29
CA GLY A 35 11.11 -17.87 -8.85
C GLY A 35 11.99 -16.97 -7.98
N PHE A 36 12.14 -15.70 -8.37
CA PHE A 36 12.78 -14.63 -7.59
C PHE A 36 14.28 -14.87 -7.33
N ARG A 37 15.02 -15.25 -8.38
CA ARG A 37 16.45 -15.61 -8.31
C ARG A 37 17.29 -14.89 -9.36
N GLY A 38 18.61 -14.97 -9.18
CA GLY A 38 19.58 -14.40 -10.11
C GLY A 38 19.87 -12.93 -9.84
N GLN A 39 20.22 -12.20 -10.91
CA GLN A 39 20.48 -10.76 -10.82
C GLN A 39 19.21 -10.01 -10.47
N THR A 40 19.36 -8.94 -9.69
CA THR A 40 18.24 -8.16 -9.15
C THR A 40 18.33 -6.71 -9.63
N PHE A 41 17.18 -6.12 -9.98
CA PHE A 41 17.05 -4.71 -10.31
C PHE A 41 15.87 -4.11 -9.55
N VAL A 42 16.12 -3.10 -8.73
CA VAL A 42 15.12 -2.48 -7.84
C VAL A 42 14.61 -1.18 -8.43
N ILE A 43 13.29 -1.00 -8.42
CA ILE A 43 12.61 0.23 -8.84
C ILE A 43 11.78 0.75 -7.66
N THR A 44 12.06 1.98 -7.23
CA THR A 44 11.31 2.68 -6.18
C THR A 44 10.56 3.88 -6.76
N GLY A 45 9.24 3.87 -6.65
CA GLY A 45 8.37 4.89 -7.25
C GLY A 45 8.41 4.94 -8.79
N PRO A 46 7.82 5.99 -9.40
CA PRO A 46 7.74 6.12 -10.86
C PRO A 46 9.10 6.30 -11.53
N ARG A 47 9.32 5.58 -12.63
CA ARG A 47 10.47 5.74 -13.53
C ARG A 47 10.04 5.67 -14.99
N GLU A 48 10.20 6.79 -15.68
CA GLU A 48 9.87 6.91 -17.11
C GLU A 48 10.89 6.25 -18.03
N ASN A 49 12.10 6.02 -17.54
CA ASN A 49 13.15 5.36 -18.30
C ASN A 49 14.00 4.53 -17.33
N VAL A 50 14.02 3.22 -17.53
CA VAL A 50 14.90 2.29 -16.84
C VAL A 50 15.62 1.42 -17.85
N ARG A 51 16.85 1.04 -17.52
CA ARG A 51 17.65 0.14 -18.35
C ARG A 51 17.97 -1.11 -17.56
N VAL A 52 17.01 -2.03 -17.52
CA VAL A 52 17.21 -3.33 -16.89
C VAL A 52 18.22 -4.12 -17.74
N PRO A 53 19.36 -4.56 -17.16
CA PRO A 53 20.46 -5.14 -17.94
C PRO A 53 20.19 -6.58 -18.40
N PHE A 54 19.05 -7.15 -18.02
CA PHE A 54 18.65 -8.53 -18.31
C PHE A 54 17.18 -8.59 -18.72
N ARG A 55 16.78 -9.72 -19.32
CA ARG A 55 15.37 -10.04 -19.55
C ARG A 55 14.75 -10.48 -18.22
N VAL A 56 13.63 -9.87 -17.85
CA VAL A 56 12.98 -10.14 -16.56
C VAL A 56 12.23 -11.46 -16.64
N ARG A 57 12.54 -12.37 -15.71
CA ARG A 57 11.96 -13.72 -15.63
C ARG A 57 11.10 -13.95 -14.40
N SER A 58 11.26 -13.14 -13.36
CA SER A 58 10.29 -13.00 -12.27
C SER A 58 10.31 -11.58 -11.70
N ALA A 59 9.22 -11.17 -11.05
CA ALA A 59 9.06 -9.84 -10.48
C ALA A 59 8.33 -9.94 -9.14
N GLN A 60 8.85 -9.26 -8.13
CA GLN A 60 8.28 -9.23 -6.79
C GLN A 60 7.76 -7.83 -6.48
N VAL A 61 6.55 -7.77 -5.94
CA VAL A 61 5.88 -6.56 -5.46
C VAL A 61 5.53 -6.75 -3.99
N ALA A 62 5.49 -5.66 -3.22
CA ALA A 62 5.02 -5.73 -1.85
C ALA A 62 3.53 -6.10 -1.83
N ALA A 63 3.10 -6.82 -0.79
CA ALA A 63 1.68 -7.08 -0.59
C ALA A 63 0.92 -5.75 -0.47
N GLY A 64 -0.20 -5.59 -1.18
CA GLY A 64 -0.95 -4.33 -1.24
C GLY A 64 -0.56 -3.38 -2.36
N ASP A 65 0.61 -3.55 -2.97
CA ASP A 65 1.09 -2.68 -4.03
C ASP A 65 0.63 -3.15 -5.41
N THR A 66 0.31 -2.19 -6.27
CA THR A 66 0.12 -2.45 -7.69
C THR A 66 1.12 -1.67 -8.52
N TRP A 67 1.68 -2.34 -9.52
CA TRP A 67 2.64 -1.74 -10.44
C TRP A 67 2.19 -1.87 -11.89
N GLU A 68 2.39 -0.80 -12.65
CA GLU A 68 2.30 -0.82 -14.10
C GLU A 68 3.73 -0.89 -14.65
N ILE A 69 4.02 -1.94 -15.41
CA ILE A 69 5.35 -2.28 -15.92
C ILE A 69 5.28 -2.32 -17.45
N CYS A 70 5.99 -1.41 -18.10
CA CYS A 70 5.86 -1.17 -19.52
C CYS A 70 7.14 -1.55 -20.30
N PRO A 71 6.98 -2.14 -21.50
CA PRO A 71 8.10 -2.54 -22.33
C PRO A 71 8.79 -1.38 -23.04
N GLN A 72 8.14 -0.21 -23.11
CA GLN A 72 8.71 1.01 -23.69
C GLN A 72 8.86 2.10 -22.63
N THR A 73 9.71 3.08 -22.92
CA THR A 73 9.87 4.28 -22.09
C THR A 73 8.59 5.12 -22.01
N ARG A 74 8.47 5.90 -20.93
CA ARG A 74 7.37 6.83 -20.64
C ARG A 74 6.00 6.14 -20.56
N TYR A 75 5.97 4.92 -20.00
CA TYR A 75 4.76 4.14 -19.75
C TYR A 75 3.97 3.80 -21.03
N ARG A 76 4.68 3.34 -22.07
CA ARG A 76 4.11 3.05 -23.39
C ARG A 76 4.20 1.57 -23.77
N GLY A 77 3.41 1.19 -24.78
CA GLY A 77 3.28 -0.17 -25.27
C GLY A 77 2.23 -0.97 -24.49
N ALA A 78 2.24 -2.29 -24.65
CA ALA A 78 1.39 -3.19 -23.88
C ALA A 78 1.95 -3.34 -22.46
N CYS A 79 1.53 -2.45 -21.56
CA CYS A 79 1.94 -2.47 -20.15
C CYS A 79 1.26 -3.62 -19.39
N ASN A 80 2.00 -4.21 -18.45
CA ASN A 80 1.50 -5.23 -17.54
C ASN A 80 1.17 -4.57 -16.20
N THR A 81 -0.07 -4.69 -15.74
CA THR A 81 -0.46 -4.32 -14.39
C THR A 81 -0.33 -5.54 -13.48
N VAL A 82 0.48 -5.43 -12.42
CA VAL A 82 0.74 -6.52 -11.47
C VAL A 82 0.31 -6.13 -10.07
N ILE A 83 -0.57 -6.92 -9.48
CA ILE A 83 -1.11 -6.79 -8.11
C ILE A 83 -0.43 -7.75 -7.12
N ASP A 84 0.22 -8.79 -7.66
CA ASP A 84 0.90 -9.86 -6.92
C ASP A 84 2.23 -10.20 -7.59
N SER A 85 3.10 -10.87 -6.84
CA SER A 85 4.41 -11.30 -7.33
C SER A 85 4.29 -12.35 -8.43
N GLN A 86 5.09 -12.19 -9.50
CA GLN A 86 5.05 -12.99 -10.71
C GLN A 86 6.27 -13.90 -10.79
N GLY A 87 6.07 -15.21 -10.62
CA GLY A 87 7.16 -16.19 -10.51
C GLY A 87 7.74 -16.70 -11.83
N ASN A 88 7.00 -16.59 -12.94
CA ASN A 88 7.43 -17.09 -14.25
C ASN A 88 6.86 -16.24 -15.38
N ILE A 89 7.68 -15.31 -15.86
CA ILE A 89 7.34 -14.32 -16.90
C ILE A 89 8.51 -14.19 -17.88
N ALA A 90 8.34 -13.37 -18.92
CA ALA A 90 9.39 -13.07 -19.88
C ALA A 90 9.24 -11.64 -20.42
N TRP A 91 9.61 -10.64 -19.63
CA TRP A 91 9.39 -9.23 -19.95
C TRP A 91 10.65 -8.47 -20.32
N THR A 92 10.48 -7.51 -21.22
CA THR A 92 11.37 -6.36 -21.37
C THR A 92 10.75 -5.22 -20.58
N VAL A 93 11.54 -4.52 -19.78
CA VAL A 93 11.05 -3.42 -18.93
C VAL A 93 11.87 -2.16 -19.23
N GLN A 94 11.19 -1.10 -19.66
CA GLN A 94 11.82 0.20 -19.96
C GLN A 94 11.18 1.36 -19.20
N SER A 95 10.01 1.16 -18.60
CA SER A 95 9.45 2.07 -17.60
C SER A 95 8.55 1.31 -16.64
N ALA A 96 8.44 1.81 -15.41
CA ALA A 96 7.57 1.23 -14.41
C ALA A 96 7.11 2.31 -13.43
N ARG A 97 5.89 2.20 -12.95
CA ARG A 97 5.35 3.08 -11.91
C ARG A 97 4.37 2.31 -11.03
N PRO A 98 4.17 2.76 -9.77
CA PRO A 98 2.99 2.36 -9.03
C PRO A 98 1.74 2.64 -9.88
N SER A 99 0.96 1.60 -10.15
CA SER A 99 -0.32 1.76 -10.83
C SER A 99 -1.30 2.34 -9.85
N ARG A 100 -2.02 3.40 -10.25
CA ARG A 100 -3.13 3.92 -9.45
C ARG A 100 -4.32 2.95 -9.39
N GLN A 101 -4.30 1.87 -10.19
CA GLN A 101 -5.25 0.77 -10.06
C GLN A 101 -4.82 -0.14 -8.91
N SER A 102 -5.46 0.07 -7.77
CA SER A 102 -5.36 -0.70 -6.54
C SER A 102 -5.66 -2.20 -6.67
N GLY A 103 -4.77 -3.03 -6.13
CA GLY A 103 -4.97 -4.43 -5.75
C GLY A 103 -3.68 -4.99 -5.12
N GLY A 104 -3.62 -5.55 -3.90
CA GLY A 104 -4.70 -5.88 -2.98
C GLY A 104 -4.28 -5.99 -1.50
N LEU A 105 -5.22 -5.56 -0.63
CA LEU A 105 -5.18 -5.28 0.82
C LEU A 105 -4.55 -3.91 1.15
N ALA A 106 -5.22 -2.76 1.01
CA ALA A 106 -6.66 -2.51 1.08
C ALA A 106 -7.15 -1.48 0.03
N PRO A 107 -8.42 -1.53 -0.40
CA PRO A 107 -8.96 -0.56 -1.32
C PRO A 107 -9.09 0.81 -0.68
N ALA A 108 -8.54 1.78 -1.39
CA ALA A 108 -8.96 3.15 -1.29
C ALA A 108 -10.35 3.35 -1.87
N ASN A 109 -11.38 3.42 -1.01
CA ASN A 109 -12.12 4.67 -1.00
C ASN A 109 -11.21 5.61 -0.23
N PRO A 110 -10.51 6.55 -0.89
CA PRO A 110 -9.20 7.09 -0.45
C PRO A 110 -8.70 6.50 0.89
N ALA A 111 -8.09 5.29 0.84
CA ALA A 111 -8.29 4.22 1.82
C ALA A 111 -8.10 4.71 3.22
N SER A 112 -9.17 4.57 3.99
CA SER A 112 -9.08 4.90 5.37
C SER A 112 -8.13 3.94 6.09
N LEU A 113 -7.22 4.50 6.88
CA LEU A 113 -6.33 3.74 7.74
C LEU A 113 -7.11 3.29 8.97
N ARG A 114 -7.55 2.02 8.97
CA ARG A 114 -8.36 1.43 10.03
C ARG A 114 -7.52 0.68 11.06
N GLY A 115 -7.68 1.04 12.33
CA GLY A 115 -7.27 0.27 13.50
C GLY A 115 -8.47 -0.35 14.22
N MET A 116 -8.22 -0.98 15.38
CA MET A 116 -9.28 -1.64 16.16
C MET A 116 -10.31 -0.65 16.75
N THR A 117 -9.86 0.55 17.13
CA THR A 117 -10.68 1.55 17.85
C THR A 117 -10.91 2.83 17.07
N ALA A 118 -10.29 2.96 15.89
CA ALA A 118 -10.35 4.16 15.07
C ALA A 118 -10.13 3.87 13.59
N GLU A 119 -10.52 4.81 12.74
CA GLU A 119 -10.23 4.78 11.32
C GLU A 119 -10.08 6.19 10.78
N PHE A 120 -8.95 6.45 10.11
CA PHE A 120 -8.61 7.74 9.54
C PHE A 120 -8.95 7.76 8.06
N PHE A 121 -9.72 8.72 7.59
CA PHE A 121 -10.17 8.87 6.20
C PHE A 121 -9.51 10.10 5.56
N PRO A 122 -8.46 9.91 4.74
CA PRO A 122 -7.98 10.95 3.84
C PRO A 122 -9.07 11.31 2.83
N GLN A 123 -9.34 12.60 2.64
CA GLN A 123 -10.27 13.15 1.64
C GLN A 123 -11.61 12.38 1.56
N PRO A 124 -12.41 12.38 2.64
CA PRO A 124 -13.64 11.60 2.69
C PRO A 124 -14.61 11.99 1.57
N SER A 125 -15.20 10.97 0.95
CA SER A 125 -16.17 11.12 -0.14
C SER A 125 -17.40 10.25 0.09
N ASP A 126 -18.49 10.64 -0.58
CA ASP A 126 -19.72 9.87 -0.69
C ASP A 126 -20.11 9.70 -2.17
N SER A 127 -21.33 9.24 -2.44
CA SER A 127 -21.85 9.05 -3.80
C SER A 127 -21.89 10.35 -4.63
N ALA A 128 -21.88 11.52 -4.00
CA ALA A 128 -21.85 12.83 -4.66
C ALA A 128 -20.42 13.37 -4.85
N GLY A 129 -19.39 12.66 -4.38
CA GLY A 129 -17.99 13.03 -4.50
C GLY A 129 -17.39 13.52 -3.18
N ARG A 130 -16.49 14.51 -3.24
CA ARG A 130 -15.83 15.06 -2.04
C ARG A 130 -16.87 15.63 -1.09
N MET A 131 -16.76 15.28 0.19
CA MET A 131 -17.70 15.75 1.19
C MET A 131 -17.47 17.22 1.52
N LEU A 132 -18.52 18.03 1.44
CA LEU A 132 -18.46 19.43 1.87
C LEU A 132 -18.31 19.50 3.39
N SER A 133 -17.57 20.49 3.88
CA SER A 133 -17.54 20.81 5.30
C SER A 133 -18.95 21.10 5.82
N CYS A 134 -19.75 21.78 5.00
CA CYS A 134 -21.13 22.13 5.31
C CYS A 134 -22.00 21.98 4.07
N GLU A 135 -22.98 21.08 4.16
CA GLU A 135 -24.00 20.90 3.13
C GLU A 135 -25.03 22.04 3.15
N ARG A 136 -25.30 22.60 4.33
CA ARG A 136 -26.22 23.74 4.54
C ARG A 136 -25.59 24.74 5.50
N GLY A 137 -25.60 26.04 5.14
CA GLY A 137 -25.09 27.12 5.97
C GLY A 137 -23.64 27.52 5.66
N SER A 138 -23.02 28.27 6.59
CA SER A 138 -21.62 28.72 6.45
C SER A 138 -20.64 27.59 6.79
N ALA A 139 -19.48 27.59 6.14
CA ALA A 139 -18.41 26.62 6.36
C ALA A 139 -17.63 26.88 7.67
N SER A 140 -18.37 26.87 8.79
CA SER A 140 -17.84 27.02 10.14
C SER A 140 -17.23 25.71 10.65
N ALA A 141 -16.33 25.80 11.64
CA ALA A 141 -15.74 24.64 12.29
C ALA A 141 -16.80 23.73 12.94
N ALA A 142 -17.81 24.32 13.60
CA ALA A 142 -18.87 23.55 14.26
C ALA A 142 -19.69 22.71 13.28
N CYS A 143 -19.97 23.23 12.09
CA CYS A 143 -20.71 22.51 11.07
C CYS A 143 -19.84 21.45 10.38
N ALA A 144 -18.54 21.70 10.17
CA ALA A 144 -17.60 20.67 9.72
C ALA A 144 -17.53 19.48 10.67
N ALA A 145 -17.46 19.73 11.98
CA ALA A 145 -17.49 18.69 13.01
C ALA A 145 -18.80 17.86 12.94
N GLN A 146 -19.96 18.51 12.77
CA GLN A 146 -21.24 17.82 12.61
C GLN A 146 -21.30 16.95 11.35
N SER A 147 -20.74 17.43 10.24
CA SER A 147 -20.64 16.69 8.97
C SER A 147 -19.73 15.46 9.13
N ALA A 148 -18.56 15.63 9.75
CA ALA A 148 -17.62 14.54 10.04
C ALA A 148 -18.24 13.48 10.97
N ASP A 149 -18.96 13.92 12.02
CA ASP A 149 -19.69 13.03 12.93
C ASP A 149 -20.71 12.16 12.20
N ARG A 150 -21.47 12.76 11.28
CA ARG A 150 -22.46 12.04 10.47
C ARG A 150 -21.77 11.03 9.55
N PHE A 151 -20.68 11.44 8.90
CA PHE A 151 -19.87 10.58 8.06
C PHE A 151 -19.35 9.33 8.80
N CYS A 152 -18.90 9.49 10.04
CA CYS A 152 -18.44 8.39 10.88
C CYS A 152 -19.58 7.44 11.28
N ARG A 153 -20.74 8.00 11.66
CA ARG A 153 -21.91 7.20 12.08
C ARG A 153 -22.48 6.35 10.95
N THR A 154 -22.54 6.86 9.72
CA THR A 154 -23.02 6.08 8.57
C THR A 154 -22.11 4.89 8.24
N ARG A 155 -20.87 4.88 8.74
CA ARG A 155 -19.87 3.82 8.55
C ARG A 155 -19.69 2.93 9.79
N GLY A 156 -20.56 3.07 10.79
CA GLY A 156 -20.57 2.22 11.99
C GLY A 156 -19.61 2.64 13.12
N TRP A 157 -19.07 3.86 13.06
CA TRP A 157 -18.30 4.46 14.15
C TRP A 157 -19.17 5.33 15.06
N THR A 158 -18.69 5.64 16.26
CA THR A 158 -19.46 6.38 17.27
C THR A 158 -19.51 7.88 16.95
N ALA A 159 -18.36 8.46 16.61
CA ALA A 159 -18.18 9.89 16.35
C ALA A 159 -16.86 10.16 15.61
N ALA A 160 -16.71 11.37 15.09
CA ALA A 160 -15.42 11.92 14.72
C ALA A 160 -14.68 12.40 15.98
N ALA A 161 -13.38 12.14 16.07
CA ALA A 161 -12.50 12.70 17.08
C ALA A 161 -11.62 13.84 16.54
N TYR A 162 -11.52 13.95 15.21
CA TYR A 162 -10.78 14.99 14.52
C TYR A 162 -11.30 15.17 13.09
N GLU A 163 -11.26 16.40 12.61
CA GLU A 163 -11.53 16.76 11.23
C GLU A 163 -10.66 17.93 10.75
N ARG A 164 -10.30 17.91 9.47
CA ARG A 164 -9.60 19.00 8.78
C ARG A 164 -10.44 19.47 7.61
N GLN A 165 -10.38 20.77 7.33
CA GLN A 165 -11.02 21.39 6.16
C GLN A 165 -9.98 21.84 5.14
N GLU A 166 -10.35 21.81 3.86
CA GLU A 166 -9.59 22.38 2.74
C GLU A 166 -10.53 23.21 1.85
N THR A 167 -10.05 24.37 1.41
CA THR A 167 -10.76 25.21 0.44
C THR A 167 -10.24 24.94 -0.97
N VAL A 168 -11.11 24.49 -1.87
CA VAL A 168 -10.80 24.26 -3.28
C VAL A 168 -11.83 24.99 -4.14
N GLY A 169 -11.37 25.92 -4.98
CA GLY A 169 -12.24 26.69 -5.87
C GLY A 169 -13.35 27.46 -5.14
N GLY A 170 -13.07 27.99 -3.95
CA GLY A 170 -14.03 28.76 -3.13
C GLY A 170 -15.03 27.91 -2.34
N ARG A 171 -14.91 26.58 -2.36
CA ARG A 171 -15.76 25.66 -1.59
C ARG A 171 -14.92 24.95 -0.53
N ASN A 172 -15.49 24.77 0.66
CA ASN A 172 -14.84 24.08 1.77
C ASN A 172 -15.27 22.62 1.84
N TYR A 173 -14.28 21.74 1.86
CA TYR A 173 -14.45 20.29 1.91
C TYR A 173 -13.79 19.74 3.16
N LEU A 174 -14.29 18.61 3.63
CA LEU A 174 -13.55 17.78 4.57
C LEU A 174 -12.32 17.22 3.84
N ALA A 175 -11.17 17.45 4.45
CA ALA A 175 -9.85 17.06 3.95
C ALA A 175 -9.36 15.79 4.65
N ASP A 176 -9.58 15.68 5.96
CA ASP A 176 -9.23 14.52 6.77
C ASP A 176 -10.30 14.30 7.85
N VAL A 177 -10.62 13.05 8.18
CA VAL A 177 -11.54 12.72 9.28
C VAL A 177 -11.03 11.50 10.05
N LEU A 178 -10.96 11.57 11.38
CA LEU A 178 -10.68 10.43 12.26
C LEU A 178 -11.95 9.96 12.96
N CYS A 179 -12.46 8.80 12.58
CA CYS A 179 -13.58 8.15 13.24
C CYS A 179 -13.11 7.27 14.40
N THR A 180 -13.87 7.21 15.50
CA THR A 180 -13.50 6.44 16.70
C THR A 180 -14.71 5.73 17.33
N ARG A 181 -14.44 4.71 18.18
CA ARG A 181 -15.47 3.98 18.96
C ARG A 181 -15.93 4.70 20.23
N SER A 182 -15.23 5.74 20.67
CA SER A 182 -15.54 6.48 21.89
C SER A 182 -15.43 7.98 21.64
N ARG A 183 -16.31 8.77 22.22
CA ARG A 183 -16.19 10.24 22.11
C ARG A 183 -15.01 10.67 22.97
N VAL A 184 -14.00 11.28 22.34
CA VAL A 184 -12.96 12.01 23.05
C VAL A 184 -13.62 13.26 23.63
N ARG A 185 -13.47 13.47 24.95
CA ARG A 185 -13.98 14.64 25.66
C ARG A 185 -12.93 15.73 25.72
#